data_AF-A0A6V8EKJ2-F1
#
_entry.id   AF-A0A6V8EKJ2-F1
#
_cell.length_a   1.000
_cell.length_b   1.000
_cell.length_c   1.000
_cell.angle_alpha   90.00
_cell.angle_beta   90.00
_cell.angle_gamma   90.00
#
_symmetry.space_group_name_H-M   'P 1'
#
loop_
_entity.id
_entity.type
_entity.pdbx_description
1 polymer ?
#
loop_
_entity_poly.entity_id
_entity_poly.type
_entity_poly.pdbx_seq_one_letter_code
_entity_poly.pdbx_strand_id
1 'polypeptide(L)'
;MSGHSPMVSLRIPEDHLLALDQRVGFDGMRNRSDVIRDAVRRLLELPLIGHGEKVQVNLGPELTILMRDFCKIHAESPETILKFAARDYIRRESIEGMSVTRLLQKRMDELSARFDDDSNAQR
;
A
#
# COMPACT_ATOMS: atom_id res chain seq x y z
N MET A 1 -21.26 -33.86 -4.92
CA MET A 1 -20.75 -34.94 -4.05
C MET A 1 -19.38 -34.51 -3.53
N SER A 2 -19.30 -33.94 -2.33
CA SER A 2 -18.02 -33.57 -1.72
C SER A 2 -17.46 -34.79 -0.99
N GLY A 3 -16.77 -35.67 -1.73
CA GLY A 3 -15.98 -36.74 -1.11
C GLY A 3 -14.84 -36.15 -0.27
N HIS A 4 -14.31 -36.94 0.66
CA HIS A 4 -13.13 -36.55 1.43
C HIS A 4 -12.04 -36.05 0.50
N SER A 5 -11.53 -34.83 0.75
CA SER A 5 -10.42 -34.29 -0.03
C SER A 5 -9.23 -35.25 0.01
N PRO A 6 -8.55 -35.48 -1.12
CA PRO A 6 -7.39 -36.36 -1.15
C PRO A 6 -6.31 -35.87 -0.17
N MET A 7 -5.62 -36.81 0.48
CA MET A 7 -4.54 -36.48 1.42
C MET A 7 -3.39 -35.79 0.67
N VAL A 8 -2.97 -34.62 1.16
CA VAL A 8 -1.83 -33.87 0.64
C VAL A 8 -0.66 -34.05 1.61
N SER A 9 0.48 -34.52 1.11
CA SER A 9 1.73 -34.64 1.86
C SER A 9 2.69 -33.53 1.44
N LEU A 10 3.28 -32.83 2.39
CA LEU A 10 4.23 -31.75 2.14
C LEU A 10 5.37 -31.79 3.17
N ARG A 11 6.58 -31.40 2.76
CA ARG A 11 7.76 -31.31 3.64
C ARG A 11 7.88 -29.89 4.18
N ILE A 12 7.98 -29.75 5.50
CA ILE A 12 8.10 -28.47 6.21
C ILE A 12 9.43 -28.47 6.97
N PRO A 13 10.22 -27.38 6.88
CA PRO A 13 11.39 -27.16 7.75
C PRO A 13 11.05 -27.25 9.25
N GLU A 14 12.02 -27.68 10.06
CA GLU A 14 11.80 -27.95 11.49
C GLU A 14 11.41 -26.69 12.29
N ASP A 15 12.02 -25.55 11.97
CA ASP A 15 11.71 -24.25 12.58
C ASP A 15 10.26 -23.82 12.30
N HIS A 16 9.76 -24.07 11.08
CA HIS A 16 8.38 -23.79 10.71
C HIS A 16 7.39 -24.78 11.35
N LEU A 17 7.78 -26.05 11.54
CA LEU A 17 6.98 -27.01 12.28
C LEU A 17 6.79 -26.57 13.73
N LEU A 18 7.85 -26.09 14.38
CA LEU A 18 7.78 -25.55 15.73
C LEU A 18 6.84 -24.35 15.81
N ALA A 19 6.90 -23.44 14.83
CA ALA A 19 5.99 -22.29 14.77
C ALA A 19 4.52 -22.70 14.55
N LEU A 20 4.26 -23.79 13.82
CA LEU A 20 2.91 -24.36 13.69
C LEU A 20 2.43 -24.97 15.00
N ASP A 21 3.30 -25.68 15.73
CA ASP A 21 2.97 -26.28 17.03
C ASP A 21 2.58 -25.24 18.07
N GLN A 22 3.27 -24.10 18.10
CA GLN A 22 2.93 -23.00 18.99
C GLN A 22 1.52 -22.42 18.75
N ARG A 23 0.95 -22.64 17.57
CA ARG A 23 -0.42 -22.20 17.22
C ARG A 23 -1.49 -23.26 17.51
N VAL A 24 -1.09 -24.50 17.79
CA VAL A 24 -2.04 -25.54 18.21
C VAL A 24 -2.58 -25.19 19.60
N GLY A 25 -3.89 -25.35 19.79
CA GLY A 25 -4.59 -24.96 21.01
C GLY A 25 -5.06 -23.51 21.04
N PHE A 26 -4.64 -22.67 20.10
CA PHE A 26 -5.14 -21.31 19.92
C PHE A 26 -6.26 -21.26 18.87
N ASP A 27 -7.23 -20.37 19.05
CA ASP A 27 -8.31 -20.10 18.08
C ASP A 27 -9.11 -21.36 17.65
N GLY A 28 -9.24 -22.35 18.54
CA GLY A 28 -9.96 -23.59 18.28
C GLY A 28 -9.20 -24.63 17.43
N MET A 29 -7.94 -24.39 17.08
CA MET A 29 -7.10 -25.30 16.31
C MET A 29 -6.65 -26.49 17.16
N ARG A 30 -6.98 -27.72 16.77
CA ARG A 30 -6.72 -28.92 17.60
C ARG A 30 -5.46 -29.66 17.21
N ASN A 31 -4.99 -29.45 15.99
CA ASN A 31 -3.83 -30.13 15.44
C ASN A 31 -3.17 -29.26 14.36
N ARG A 32 -1.95 -29.65 13.95
CA ARG A 32 -1.19 -28.98 12.87
C ARG A 32 -2.00 -28.85 11.58
N SER A 33 -2.78 -29.87 11.22
CA SER A 33 -3.59 -29.85 10.01
C SER A 33 -4.69 -28.81 10.05
N ASP A 34 -5.27 -28.49 11.22
CA ASP A 34 -6.22 -27.39 11.38
C ASP A 34 -5.52 -26.05 11.13
N VAL A 35 -4.35 -25.84 11.74
CA VAL A 35 -3.54 -24.63 11.56
C VAL A 35 -3.17 -24.45 10.08
N ILE A 36 -2.73 -25.52 9.41
CA ILE A 36 -2.37 -25.48 7.99
C ILE A 36 -3.60 -25.20 7.12
N ARG A 37 -4.74 -25.83 7.40
CA ARG A 37 -5.99 -25.58 6.65
C ARG A 37 -6.48 -24.14 6.81
N ASP A 38 -6.40 -23.57 8.02
CA ASP A 38 -6.75 -22.17 8.26
C ASP A 38 -5.82 -21.22 7.49
N ALA A 39 -4.51 -21.46 7.53
CA ALA A 39 -3.54 -20.68 6.77
C ALA A 39 -3.80 -20.73 5.26
N VAL A 40 -4.08 -21.93 4.71
CA VAL A 40 -4.43 -22.10 3.30
C VAL A 40 -5.72 -21.36 2.96
N ARG A 41 -6.76 -21.46 3.80
CA ARG A 41 -8.00 -20.70 3.60
C ARG A 41 -7.74 -19.20 3.54
N ARG A 42 -7.01 -18.64 4.51
CA ARG A 42 -6.66 -17.20 4.52
C ARG A 42 -5.85 -16.81 3.29
N LEU A 43 -4.93 -17.67 2.83
CA LEU A 43 -4.17 -17.44 1.61
C LEU A 43 -5.07 -17.39 0.37
N LEU A 44 -6.04 -18.30 0.27
CA LEU A 44 -6.96 -18.38 -0.87
C LEU A 44 -8.03 -17.28 -0.86
N GLU A 45 -8.34 -16.72 0.32
CA GLU A 45 -9.17 -15.52 0.46
C GLU A 45 -8.45 -14.25 -0.02
N LEU A 46 -7.13 -14.29 -0.18
CA LEU A 46 -6.42 -13.19 -0.82
C LEU A 46 -6.78 -13.13 -2.31
N PRO A 47 -7.11 -11.96 -2.86
CA PRO A 47 -7.46 -11.84 -4.27
C PRO A 47 -6.28 -12.28 -5.16
N LEU A 48 -6.52 -13.28 -6.00
CA LEU A 48 -5.53 -13.92 -6.92
C LEU A 48 -4.95 -12.95 -7.95
N ILE A 49 -5.65 -11.84 -8.21
CA ILE A 49 -5.27 -10.81 -9.18
C ILE A 49 -5.24 -9.49 -8.41
N GLY A 50 -4.06 -9.16 -7.89
CA GLY A 50 -3.78 -7.81 -7.41
C GLY A 50 -3.68 -6.87 -8.60
N HIS A 51 -4.79 -6.31 -9.06
CA HIS A 51 -4.75 -5.05 -9.81
C HIS A 51 -4.34 -3.93 -8.85
N GLY A 52 -3.05 -3.90 -8.49
CA GLY A 52 -2.48 -2.90 -7.60
C GLY A 52 -1.49 -3.50 -6.59
N GLU A 53 -0.46 -2.72 -6.29
CA GLU A 53 0.45 -2.99 -5.18
C GLU A 53 -0.27 -2.76 -3.84
N LYS A 54 -0.12 -3.70 -2.91
CA LYS A 54 -0.70 -3.60 -1.56
C LYS A 54 0.35 -3.05 -0.60
N VAL A 55 0.11 -1.84 -0.08
CA VAL A 55 0.95 -1.23 0.95
C VAL A 55 0.29 -1.42 2.32
N GLN A 56 1.03 -2.00 3.27
CA GLN A 56 0.59 -2.11 4.67
C GLN A 56 1.32 -1.07 5.52
N VAL A 57 0.56 -0.22 6.23
CA VAL A 57 1.10 0.85 7.06
C VAL A 57 0.56 0.74 8.48
N ASN A 58 1.42 1.00 9.48
CA ASN A 58 0.99 1.22 10.85
C ASN A 58 0.71 2.72 11.03
N LEU A 59 -0.54 3.09 11.30
CA LEU A 59 -0.95 4.49 11.43
C LEU A 59 -0.46 5.13 12.73
N GLY A 60 -0.07 4.34 13.73
CA GLY A 60 0.18 4.83 15.09
C GLY A 60 -1.10 5.22 15.83
N PRO A 61 -1.02 5.53 17.13
CA PRO A 61 -2.19 5.68 18.00
C PRO A 61 -3.05 6.90 17.66
N GLU A 62 -2.43 8.06 17.42
CA GLU A 62 -3.13 9.32 17.15
C GLU A 62 -3.96 9.26 15.86
N LEU A 63 -3.32 8.91 14.74
CA LEU A 63 -3.99 8.80 13.45
C LEU A 63 -5.03 7.66 13.42
N THR A 64 -4.83 6.60 14.20
CA THR A 64 -5.84 5.52 14.34
C THR A 64 -7.13 6.04 14.97
N ILE A 65 -7.04 6.87 16.01
CA ILE A 65 -8.22 7.47 16.66
C ILE A 65 -8.92 8.42 15.68
N LEU A 66 -8.16 9.32 15.04
CA LEU A 66 -8.70 10.28 14.08
C LEU A 66 -9.38 9.58 12.90
N MET A 67 -8.73 8.58 12.30
CA MET A 67 -9.28 7.80 11.20
C MET A 67 -10.58 7.10 11.61
N ARG A 68 -10.61 6.50 12.80
CA ARG A 68 -11.81 5.83 13.33
C ARG A 68 -12.98 6.80 13.46
N ASP A 69 -12.76 7.97 14.04
CA ASP A 69 -13.82 8.93 14.27
C ASP A 69 -14.31 9.56 12.96
N PHE A 70 -13.40 9.85 12.03
CA PHE A 70 -13.76 10.28 10.69
C PHE A 70 -14.61 9.24 9.95
N CYS A 71 -14.21 7.96 9.97
CA CYS A 71 -14.97 6.88 9.33
C CYS A 71 -16.40 6.75 9.90
N LYS A 72 -16.57 6.95 11.22
CA LYS A 72 -17.90 6.92 11.85
C LYS A 72 -18.80 8.06 11.38
N ILE A 73 -18.24 9.25 11.21
CA ILE A 73 -19.00 10.45 10.80
C ILE A 73 -19.40 10.35 9.32
N HIS A 74 -18.47 9.93 8.47
CA HIS A 74 -18.66 9.97 7.01
C HIS A 74 -19.16 8.65 6.41
N ALA A 75 -19.32 7.59 7.22
CA ALA A 75 -19.68 6.25 6.77
C ALA A 75 -18.76 5.70 5.67
N GLU A 76 -17.50 6.14 5.64
CA GLU A 76 -16.48 5.70 4.69
C GLU A 76 -15.54 4.66 5.31
N SER A 77 -14.93 3.84 4.45
CA SER A 77 -13.91 2.88 4.89
C SER A 77 -12.53 3.54 4.98
N PRO A 78 -11.66 3.10 5.92
CA PRO A 78 -10.28 3.59 6.01
C PRO A 78 -9.51 3.44 4.70
N GLU A 79 -9.78 2.39 3.93
CA GLU A 79 -9.14 2.13 2.64
C GLU A 79 -9.48 3.22 1.61
N THR A 80 -10.75 3.63 1.51
CA THR A 80 -11.18 4.69 0.59
C THR A 80 -10.53 6.02 0.93
N ILE A 81 -10.50 6.36 2.23
CA ILE A 81 -9.89 7.60 2.73
C ILE A 81 -8.39 7.62 2.43
N LEU A 82 -7.68 6.51 2.69
CA LEU A 82 -6.25 6.43 2.40
C LEU A 82 -5.95 6.54 0.89
N LYS A 83 -6.77 5.92 0.03
CA LYS A 83 -6.65 6.07 -1.42
C LYS A 83 -6.87 7.52 -1.86
N PHE A 84 -7.86 8.19 -1.28
CA PHE A 84 -8.13 9.59 -1.57
C PHE A 84 -6.97 10.49 -1.10
N ALA A 85 -6.54 10.34 0.15
CA ALA A 85 -5.44 11.11 0.73
C ALA A 85 -4.14 10.94 -0.07
N ALA A 86 -3.81 9.70 -0.48
CA ALA A 86 -2.64 9.45 -1.31
C ALA A 86 -2.73 10.16 -2.67
N ARG A 87 -3.89 10.10 -3.34
CA ARG A 87 -4.10 10.80 -4.63
C ARG A 87 -4.02 12.31 -4.47
N ASP A 88 -4.61 12.86 -3.42
CA ASP A 88 -4.62 14.29 -3.15
C ASP A 88 -3.20 14.79 -2.84
N TYR A 89 -2.46 14.06 -1.99
CA TYR A 89 -1.07 14.36 -1.67
C TYR A 89 -0.18 14.36 -2.92
N ILE A 90 -0.24 13.28 -3.73
CA ILE A 90 0.53 13.19 -4.98
C ILE A 90 0.17 14.33 -5.93
N ARG A 91 -1.12 14.66 -6.06
CA ARG A 91 -1.59 15.75 -6.92
C ARG A 91 -1.02 17.10 -6.48
N ARG A 92 -1.07 17.41 -5.18
CA ARG A 92 -0.53 18.67 -4.63
C ARG A 92 0.96 18.80 -4.92
N GLU A 93 1.74 17.80 -4.55
CA GLU A 93 3.19 17.79 -4.78
C GLU A 93 3.57 17.84 -6.27
N SER A 94 2.83 17.12 -7.13
CA SER A 94 3.09 17.11 -8.57
C SER A 94 2.74 18.46 -9.22
N ILE A 95 1.65 19.10 -8.82
CA ILE A 95 1.27 20.42 -9.33
C ILE A 95 2.23 21.49 -8.82
N GLU A 96 2.60 21.46 -7.54
CA GLU A 96 3.54 22.41 -6.95
C GLU A 96 4.94 22.24 -7.58
N GLY A 97 5.43 21.01 -7.75
CA GLY A 97 6.67 20.71 -8.47
C GLY A 97 6.66 21.21 -9.91
N MET A 98 5.60 20.94 -10.68
CA MET A 98 5.47 21.49 -12.04
C MET A 98 5.35 23.01 -12.05
N SER A 99 4.71 23.63 -11.06
CA SER A 99 4.57 25.08 -10.97
C SER A 99 5.91 25.76 -10.71
N VAL A 100 6.74 25.18 -9.82
CA VAL A 100 8.08 25.66 -9.52
C VAL A 100 9.01 25.45 -10.72
N THR A 101 9.01 24.27 -11.34
CA THR A 101 9.80 24.03 -12.55
C THR A 101 9.38 24.95 -13.70
N ARG A 102 8.08 25.20 -13.87
CA ARG A 102 7.57 26.12 -14.90
C ARG A 102 7.91 27.58 -14.62
N LEU A 103 7.88 28.01 -13.36
CA LEU A 103 8.32 29.35 -12.95
C LEU A 103 9.82 29.54 -13.15
N LEU A 104 10.63 28.54 -12.79
CA LEU A 104 12.07 28.54 -13.04
C LEU A 104 12.39 28.58 -14.54
N GLN A 105 11.70 27.76 -15.34
CA GLN A 105 11.87 27.76 -16.79
C GLN A 105 11.53 29.13 -17.39
N LYS A 106 10.39 29.72 -17.01
CA LYS A 106 10.00 31.06 -17.47
C LYS A 106 11.05 32.12 -17.11
N ARG A 107 11.61 32.07 -15.90
CA ARG A 107 12.69 32.99 -15.49
C ARG A 107 13.99 32.73 -16.25
N MET A 108 14.30 31.48 -16.54
CA MET A 108 15.48 31.11 -17.34
C MET A 108 15.34 31.61 -18.78
N ASP A 109 14.17 31.44 -19.38
CA ASP A 109 13.84 31.90 -20.74
C ASP A 109 13.87 33.45 -20.82
N GLU A 110 13.38 34.15 -19.77
CA GLU A 110 13.48 35.60 -19.65
C GLU A 110 14.93 36.09 -19.52
N LEU A 111 15.78 35.34 -18.83
CA LEU A 111 17.21 35.66 -18.69
C LEU A 111 17.96 35.39 -19.99
N SER A 112 17.74 34.25 -20.64
CA SER A 112 18.38 33.93 -21.93
C SER A 112 18.01 34.94 -23.00
N ALA A 113 16.75 35.36 -23.07
CA ALA A 113 16.30 36.38 -24.02
C ALA A 113 17.02 37.74 -23.84
N ARG A 114 17.42 38.09 -22.60
CA ARG A 114 18.22 39.31 -22.35
C ARG A 114 19.68 39.16 -22.80
N PHE A 115 20.27 37.98 -22.60
CA PHE A 115 21.65 37.71 -23.02
C PHE A 115 21.79 37.61 -24.55
N ASP A 116 20.75 37.13 -25.23
CA ASP A 116 20.70 37.07 -26.71
C ASP A 116 20.52 38.47 -27.33
N ASP A 117 19.81 39.39 -26.67
CA ASP A 117 19.60 40.77 -27.14
C ASP A 117 20.89 41.61 -26.98
N ASP A 118 21.59 41.48 -25.86
CA ASP A 118 22.89 42.15 -25.61
C ASP A 118 24.01 41.64 -26.56
N SER A 119 23.96 40.36 -26.96
CA SER A 119 24.93 39.78 -27.90
C SER A 119 24.71 40.23 -29.36
N ASN A 120 23.48 40.64 -29.72
CA ASN A 120 23.16 41.16 -31.05
C ASN A 120 23.41 42.67 -31.20
N ALA A 121 23.59 43.41 -30.09
CA ALA A 121 23.87 44.84 -30.10
C ALA A 121 25.36 45.21 -30.31
N GLN A 122 26.26 44.23 -30.42
CA GLN A 122 27.71 44.42 -30.59
C GLN A 122 28.26 44.06 -32.00
N ARG A 123 27.41 44.00 -33.03
CA ARG A 123 27.85 43.82 -34.43
C ARG A 123 27.62 45.05 -35.30
#